data_AF-A0A821TYG9-F1
#
_entry.id   AF-A0A821TYG9-F1
#
_cell.length_a   1.000
_cell.length_b   1.000
_cell.length_c   1.000
_cell.angle_alpha   90.00
_cell.angle_beta   90.00
_cell.angle_gamma   90.00
#
_symmetry.space_group_name_H-M   'P 1'
#
loop_
_entity.id
_entity.type
_entity.pdbx_description
1 polymer ?
#
loop_
_entity_poly.entity_id
_entity_poly.type
_entity_poly.pdbx_seq_one_letter_code
_entity_poly.pdbx_strand_id
1 'polypeptide(L)'
;MKKNEDLLHAILDIIGCQRAFQYAHEAIRLYNTNDSSIIKSDNEQIRTLDGVYFKMFIKDNDNDLISEHDRNQIKKLTIYNDLSGIDGSYCW
;
A
#
# COMPACT_ATOMS: atom_id res chain seq x y z
N MET A 1 -2.82 12.23 -9.80
CA MET A 1 -1.78 12.77 -8.90
C MET A 1 -2.33 13.13 -7.53
N LYS A 2 -3.32 14.03 -7.38
CA LYS A 2 -3.86 14.44 -6.06
C LYS A 2 -4.23 13.27 -5.10
N LYS A 3 -4.90 12.21 -5.60
CA LYS A 3 -5.33 11.08 -4.77
C LYS A 3 -4.21 10.35 -4.03
N ASN A 4 -3.02 10.19 -4.63
CA ASN A 4 -1.90 9.48 -3.99
C ASN A 4 -1.22 10.36 -2.93
N GLU A 5 -1.21 11.67 -3.15
CA GLU A 5 -0.70 12.66 -2.20
C GLU A 5 -1.64 12.77 -0.99
N ASP A 6 -2.96 12.84 -1.22
CA ASP A 6 -3.97 12.84 -0.15
C ASP A 6 -3.89 11.55 0.69
N LEU A 7 -3.71 10.40 0.05
CA LEU A 7 -3.52 9.12 0.74
C LEU A 7 -2.21 9.07 1.52
N LEU A 8 -1.12 9.59 0.95
CA LEU A 8 0.16 9.69 1.63
C LEU A 8 0.06 10.57 2.86
N HIS A 9 -0.59 11.73 2.77
CA HIS A 9 -0.84 12.60 3.92
C HIS A 9 -1.62 11.88 5.01
N ALA A 10 -2.70 11.19 4.66
CA ALA A 10 -3.48 10.46 5.63
C ALA A 10 -2.69 9.30 6.29
N ILE A 11 -1.83 8.61 5.54
CA ILE A 11 -0.93 7.60 6.10
C ILE A 11 0.04 8.26 7.08
N LEU A 12 0.67 9.37 6.70
CA LEU A 12 1.60 10.11 7.56
C LEU A 12 0.93 10.56 8.86
N ASP A 13 -0.33 10.98 8.81
CA ASP A 13 -1.10 11.38 9.99
C ASP A 13 -1.42 10.21 10.92
N ILE A 14 -1.72 9.02 10.37
CA ILE A 14 -2.08 7.83 11.16
C ILE A 14 -0.85 7.19 11.80
N ILE A 15 0.21 6.96 11.02
CA ILE A 15 1.34 6.11 11.46
C ILE A 15 2.61 6.91 11.77
N GLY A 16 2.64 8.19 11.41
CA GLY A 16 3.79 9.07 11.54
C GLY A 16 4.85 8.87 10.45
N CYS A 17 5.65 9.91 10.22
CA CYS A 17 6.70 9.91 9.19
C CYS A 17 7.72 8.77 9.36
N GLN A 18 8.10 8.44 10.60
CA GLN A 18 9.09 7.40 10.86
C GLN A 18 8.63 6.03 10.34
N ARG A 19 7.38 5.63 10.64
CA ARG A 19 6.84 4.34 10.20
C ARG A 19 6.56 4.33 8.70
N ALA A 20 6.01 5.43 8.17
CA ALA A 20 5.82 5.57 6.72
C ALA A 20 7.14 5.41 5.94
N PHE A 21 8.24 5.95 6.47
CA PHE A 21 9.56 5.79 5.87
C PHE A 21 10.08 4.34 5.95
N GLN A 22 9.81 3.64 7.06
CA GLN A 22 10.13 2.21 7.17
C GLN A 22 9.37 1.38 6.12
N TYR A 23 8.08 1.69 5.89
CA TYR A 23 7.31 1.08 4.81
C TYR A 23 7.88 1.39 3.42
N ALA A 24 8.37 2.60 3.19
CA ALA A 24 8.99 2.97 1.92
C ALA A 24 10.28 2.16 1.67
N HIS A 25 11.11 1.97 2.69
CA HIS A 25 12.29 1.11 2.62
C HIS A 25 11.94 -0.34 2.31
N GLU A 26 10.92 -0.87 2.97
CA GLU A 26 10.48 -2.25 2.77
C GLU A 26 9.82 -2.43 1.39
N ALA A 27 9.08 -1.45 0.89
CA ALA A 27 8.55 -1.44 -0.47
C ALA A 27 9.67 -1.51 -1.51
N ILE A 28 10.75 -0.76 -1.34
CA ILE A 28 11.94 -0.81 -2.21
C ILE A 28 12.59 -2.19 -2.14
N ARG A 29 12.74 -2.76 -0.94
CA ARG A 29 13.29 -4.11 -0.75
C ARG A 29 12.46 -5.13 -1.52
N LEU A 30 11.15 -5.14 -1.30
CA LEU A 30 10.21 -6.07 -1.94
C LEU A 30 10.23 -5.93 -3.46
N TYR A 31 10.17 -4.71 -3.97
CA TYR A 31 10.25 -4.40 -5.40
C TYR A 31 11.52 -4.95 -6.04
N ASN A 32 12.67 -4.80 -5.38
CA ASN A 32 13.96 -5.28 -5.88
C ASN A 32 14.13 -6.81 -5.76
N THR A 33 13.48 -7.46 -4.79
CA THR A 33 13.57 -8.92 -4.60
C THR A 33 12.65 -9.71 -5.52
N ASN A 34 11.89 -9.05 -6.41
CA ASN A 34 10.92 -9.69 -7.31
C ASN A 34 9.91 -10.60 -6.59
N ASP A 35 9.51 -10.24 -5.35
CA ASP A 35 8.47 -11.00 -4.63
C ASP A 35 7.14 -10.90 -5.39
N SER A 36 6.79 -12.00 -6.07
CA SER A 36 5.66 -12.03 -7.00
C SER A 36 4.31 -11.79 -6.32
N SER A 37 4.18 -12.01 -5.01
CA SER A 37 2.91 -11.88 -4.29
C SER A 37 2.46 -10.42 -4.11
N ILE A 38 3.44 -9.51 -4.01
CA ILE A 38 3.25 -8.07 -3.83
C ILE A 38 3.51 -7.31 -5.13
N ILE A 39 4.40 -7.79 -5.99
CA ILE A 39 4.74 -7.11 -7.24
C ILE A 39 3.74 -7.42 -8.35
N LYS A 40 3.22 -8.65 -8.45
CA LYS A 40 2.24 -8.97 -9.50
C LYS A 40 0.83 -8.63 -9.02
N SER A 41 0.13 -7.82 -9.81
CA SER A 41 -1.31 -7.66 -9.68
C SER A 41 -2.02 -8.97 -10.00
N ASP A 42 -3.31 -9.05 -9.67
CA ASP A 42 -4.11 -10.25 -9.92
C ASP A 42 -4.21 -10.58 -11.44
N ASN A 43 -3.86 -9.60 -12.31
CA ASN A 43 -3.75 -9.74 -13.77
C ASN A 43 -2.30 -9.91 -14.26
N GLU A 44 -1.38 -10.34 -13.40
CA GLU A 44 0.06 -10.50 -13.66
C GLU A 44 0.83 -9.23 -14.06
N GLN A 45 0.21 -8.04 -13.97
CA GLN A 45 0.93 -6.79 -14.23
C GLN A 45 1.87 -6.47 -13.07
N ILE A 46 3.08 -6.03 -13.40
CA ILE A 46 4.08 -5.57 -12.44
C ILE A 46 3.60 -4.23 -11.87
N ARG A 47 3.34 -4.17 -10.56
CA ARG A 47 3.01 -2.95 -9.83
C ARG A 47 4.20 -1.99 -9.88
N THR A 48 3.91 -0.69 -9.94
CA THR A 48 4.93 0.35 -9.72
C THR A 48 5.40 0.32 -8.26
N LEU A 49 6.53 0.97 -7.96
CA LEU A 49 7.02 1.09 -6.58
C LEU A 49 5.97 1.72 -5.65
N ASP A 50 5.27 2.77 -6.10
CA ASP A 50 4.15 3.37 -5.37
C ASP A 50 3.02 2.35 -5.13
N GLY A 51 2.70 1.54 -6.14
CA GLY A 51 1.70 0.49 -6.04
C GLY A 51 2.08 -0.58 -5.02
N VAL A 52 3.35 -0.97 -4.97
CA VAL A 52 3.90 -1.87 -3.94
C VAL A 52 3.76 -1.24 -2.56
N TYR A 53 4.20 0.00 -2.38
CA TYR A 53 4.11 0.73 -1.12
C TYR A 53 2.68 0.79 -0.57
N PHE A 54 1.70 1.20 -1.40
CA PHE A 54 0.32 1.28 -0.94
C PHE A 54 -0.31 -0.12 -0.73
N LYS A 55 0.06 -1.13 -1.53
CA LYS A 55 -0.46 -2.50 -1.40
C LYS A 55 -0.05 -3.14 -0.08
N MET A 56 1.11 -2.80 0.47
CA MET A 56 1.56 -3.31 1.77
C MET A 56 0.55 -3.03 2.88
N PHE A 57 -0.10 -1.87 2.89
CA PHE A 57 -1.12 -1.56 3.90
C PHE A 57 -2.42 -2.39 3.75
N ILE A 58 -2.68 -2.91 2.54
CA ILE A 58 -3.87 -3.69 2.21
C ILE A 58 -3.65 -5.18 2.49
N LYS A 59 -2.50 -5.73 2.05
CA LYS A 59 -2.23 -7.18 2.05
C LYS A 59 -1.31 -7.68 3.18
N ASP A 60 -0.63 -6.83 3.94
CA ASP A 60 0.24 -7.36 5.00
C ASP A 60 -0.57 -7.92 6.17
N ASN A 61 -0.43 -9.23 6.36
CA ASN A 61 -0.57 -9.90 7.65
C ASN A 61 0.79 -10.10 8.35
N ASP A 62 1.93 -9.80 7.69
CA ASP A 62 3.26 -10.21 8.18
C ASP A 62 4.21 -9.05 8.57
N ASN A 63 3.84 -7.78 8.34
CA ASN A 63 4.62 -6.64 8.84
C ASN A 63 3.99 -6.02 10.08
N ASP A 64 4.51 -6.34 11.26
CA ASP A 64 4.13 -5.79 12.58
C ASP A 64 4.54 -4.32 12.79
N LEU A 65 4.84 -3.57 11.73
CA LEU A 65 5.31 -2.18 11.82
C LEU A 65 4.22 -1.21 12.30
N ILE A 66 2.94 -1.52 12.07
CA ILE A 66 1.80 -0.76 12.56
C ILE A 66 0.75 -1.67 13.20
N SER A 67 -0.05 -1.09 14.10
CA SER A 67 -1.13 -1.81 14.76
C SER A 67 -2.25 -2.20 13.78
N GLU A 68 -3.01 -3.24 14.11
CA GLU A 68 -4.19 -3.64 13.33
C GLU A 68 -5.22 -2.49 13.23
N HIS A 69 -5.35 -1.69 14.29
CA HIS A 69 -6.20 -0.52 14.32
C HIS A 69 -5.80 0.51 13.24
N ASP A 70 -4.53 0.92 13.21
CA ASP A 70 -4.00 1.89 12.25
C ASP A 70 -4.09 1.38 10.81
N ARG A 71 -3.78 0.09 10.62
CA ARG A 71 -3.92 -0.59 9.33
C ARG A 71 -5.36 -0.56 8.83
N ASN A 72 -6.33 -0.83 9.71
CA ASN A 72 -7.75 -0.79 9.35
C ASN A 72 -8.23 0.63 9.01
N GLN A 73 -7.67 1.67 9.63
CA GLN A 73 -7.93 3.05 9.22
C GLN A 73 -7.39 3.32 7.81
N ILE A 74 -6.14 2.94 7.51
CA ILE A 74 -5.54 3.11 6.18
C ILE A 74 -6.29 2.31 5.10
N LYS A 75 -6.71 1.07 5.40
CA LYS A 75 -7.52 0.25 4.48
C LYS A 75 -8.82 0.94 4.09
N LYS A 76 -9.53 1.53 5.06
CA LYS A 76 -10.77 2.29 4.79
C LYS A 76 -10.51 3.47 3.85
N LEU A 77 -9.41 4.19 4.04
CA LEU A 77 -9.01 5.31 3.18
C LEU A 77 -8.62 4.85 1.77
N THR A 78 -7.99 3.69 1.67
CA THR A 78 -7.57 3.10 0.39
C THR A 78 -8.77 2.62 -0.44
N ILE A 79 -9.76 1.98 0.21
CA ILE A 79 -11.02 1.55 -0.41
C ILE A 79 -11.87 2.76 -0.82
N TYR A 80 -11.92 3.80 0.01
CA TYR A 80 -12.68 5.03 -0.25
C TYR A 80 -12.11 5.87 -1.39
N ASN A 81 -10.78 5.87 -1.59
CA ASN A 81 -10.13 6.64 -2.66
C ASN A 81 -10.27 6.02 -4.06
N ASP A 82 -10.93 4.86 -4.18
CA ASP A 82 -11.10 4.10 -5.41
C ASP A 82 -9.76 3.94 -6.16
N LEU A 83 -8.80 3.29 -5.49
CA LEU A 83 -7.54 2.84 -6.11
C LEU A 83 -7.77 1.60 -7.01
N SER A 84 -8.93 1.49 -7.65
CA SER A 84 -9.24 0.54 -8.74
C SER A 84 -8.29 0.66 -9.95
N GLY A 85 -7.43 1.68 -9.96
CA GLY A 85 -6.28 1.80 -10.88
C GLY A 85 -4.98 1.12 -10.43
N ILE A 86 -4.89 0.65 -9.17
CA ILE A 86 -3.76 -0.14 -8.65
C ILE A 86 -4.03 -1.64 -8.80
N ASP A 87 -5.30 -2.03 -8.74
CA ASP A 87 -5.77 -3.37 -9.09
C ASP A 87 -6.99 -3.19 -10.00
N GLY A 88 -6.81 -3.36 -11.30
CA GLY A 88 -7.93 -3.42 -12.23
C GLY A 88 -8.77 -4.66 -11.99
N SER A 89 -9.73 -4.58 -11.07
CA SER A 89 -10.89 -5.49 -10.98
C SER A 89 -11.92 -4.95 -10.00
N TYR A 90 -13.06 -4.50 -10.55
CA TYR A 90 -14.33 -4.52 -9.84
C TYR A 90 -14.85 -5.95 -9.80
N CYS A 91 -15.37 -6.38 -8.65
CA CYS A 91 -16.49 -7.31 -8.55
C CYS A 91 -17.22 -7.06 -7.22
N TRP A 92 -18.49 -6.67 -7.36
CA TRP A 92 -19.59 -6.41 -6.40
C TRP A 92 -19.41 -6.84 -4.95
#